data_AF-A0A1C2Y281-F1
#
_entry.id   AF-A0A1C2Y281-F1
#
_cell.length_a   1.000
_cell.length_b   1.000
_cell.length_c   1.000
_cell.angle_alpha   90.00
_cell.angle_beta   90.00
_cell.angle_gamma   90.00
#
_symmetry.space_group_name_H-M   'P 1'
#
loop_
_entity.id
_entity.type
_entity.pdbx_description
1 polymer ?
#
loop_
_entity_poly.entity_id
_entity_poly.type
_entity_poly.pdbx_seq_one_letter_code
_entity_poly.pdbx_strand_id
1 'polypeptide(L)'
;MSQLDNTLKREILQSELQLHEIIMEKDIETSHSEVTRYWLPEAFEWFKDTRPQVFVSKTLIRLTEEAVVLAGFDTESIINIGVNKGFIAFRKDTQGLTAKPDSAVQGLCFQGQKVAALLEKNGYSLPCQMVCQWDAMNKMLVAQKPSTKDVAHEKSRGKDHRDPEQVQRKRSSKSRNPE
;
A
#
# COMPACT_ATOMS: atom_id res chain seq x y z
N MET A 1 31.77 52.53 1.44
CA MET A 1 30.46 51.85 1.41
C MET A 1 30.34 51.07 2.70
N SER A 2 29.39 51.46 3.54
CA SER A 2 29.49 51.30 5.00
C SER A 2 28.81 50.01 5.47
N GLN A 3 29.26 49.46 6.61
CA GLN A 3 28.61 48.30 7.25
C GLN A 3 27.11 48.54 7.50
N LEU A 4 26.67 49.80 7.60
CA LEU A 4 25.28 50.21 7.74
C LEU A 4 24.41 49.77 6.54
N ASP A 5 24.94 49.79 5.32
CA ASP A 5 24.19 49.43 4.10
C ASP A 5 23.89 47.93 4.05
N ASN A 6 24.76 47.11 4.64
CA ASN A 6 24.57 45.66 4.69
C ASN A 6 23.61 45.24 5.80
N THR A 7 23.58 45.98 6.92
CA THR A 7 22.61 45.73 8.00
C THR A 7 21.21 46.09 7.55
N LEU A 8 21.02 47.25 6.92
CA LEU A 8 19.72 47.68 6.42
C LEU A 8 19.18 46.72 5.35
N LYS A 9 20.03 46.22 4.45
CA LYS A 9 19.66 45.20 3.46
C LYS A 9 19.20 43.90 4.11
N ARG A 10 19.82 43.48 5.21
CA ARG A 10 19.42 42.26 5.94
C ARG A 10 18.09 42.42 6.65
N GLU A 11 17.84 43.59 7.25
CA GLU A 11 16.58 43.88 7.94
C GLU A 11 15.40 43.99 6.96
N ILE A 12 15.62 44.58 5.79
CA ILE A 12 14.62 44.62 4.71
C ILE A 12 14.33 43.19 4.23
N LEU A 13 15.36 42.38 3.95
CA LEU A 13 15.17 41.00 3.51
C LEU A 13 14.44 40.13 4.55
N GLN A 14 14.74 40.34 5.84
CA GLN A 14 14.05 39.64 6.94
C GLN A 14 12.59 40.07 7.06
N SER A 15 12.31 41.36 6.89
CA SER A 15 10.95 41.89 6.92
C SER A 15 10.13 41.41 5.73
N GLU A 16 10.73 41.31 4.54
CA GLU A 16 10.10 40.74 3.34
C GLU A 16 9.81 39.24 3.50
N LEU A 17 10.74 38.48 4.09
CA LEU A 17 10.53 37.06 4.39
C LEU A 17 9.40 36.86 5.41
N GLN A 18 9.35 37.65 6.48
CA GLN A 18 8.27 37.60 7.46
C GLN A 18 6.92 37.99 6.86
N LEU A 19 6.88 39.01 5.99
CA LEU A 19 5.66 39.37 5.25
C LEU A 19 5.20 38.24 4.33
N HIS A 20 6.13 37.55 3.68
CA HIS A 20 5.80 36.42 2.81
C HIS A 20 5.25 35.22 3.59
N GLU A 21 5.84 34.88 4.74
CA GLU A 21 5.33 33.85 5.65
C GLU A 21 3.93 34.19 6.16
N ILE A 22 3.68 35.44 6.56
CA ILE A 22 2.36 35.89 7.02
C ILE A 22 1.32 35.83 5.90
N ILE A 23 1.68 36.19 4.66
CA ILE A 23 0.76 36.07 3.51
C ILE A 23 0.45 34.60 3.22
N MET A 24 1.44 33.71 3.28
CA MET A 24 1.25 32.27 3.08
C MET A 24 0.34 31.65 4.14
N GLU A 25 0.53 31.98 5.43
CA GLU A 25 -0.34 31.48 6.50
C GLU A 25 -1.78 31.98 6.36
N LYS A 26 -1.95 33.23 5.91
CA LYS A 26 -3.28 33.82 5.70
C LYS A 26 -4.02 33.24 4.50
N ASP A 27 -3.31 32.85 3.44
CA ASP A 27 -3.87 32.12 2.30
C ASP A 27 -4.31 30.70 2.68
N ILE A 28 -3.63 30.06 3.64
CA ILE A 28 -3.99 28.74 4.17
C ILE A 28 -5.23 28.81 5.07
N GLU A 29 -5.40 29.88 5.85
CA GLU A 29 -6.56 30.04 6.74
C GLU A 29 -7.84 30.52 6.04
N THR A 30 -7.77 31.09 4.84
CA THR A 30 -8.95 31.65 4.14
C THR A 30 -9.51 30.79 3.01
N SER A 31 -8.90 29.66 2.67
CA SER A 31 -9.43 28.74 1.65
C SER A 31 -10.07 27.48 2.25
N HIS A 32 -11.24 27.65 2.88
CA HIS A 32 -12.27 26.58 2.93
C HIS A 32 -13.01 26.42 1.59
N SER A 33 -12.40 26.87 0.48
CA SER A 33 -12.90 26.69 -0.87
C SER A 33 -12.46 25.32 -1.39
N GLU A 34 -13.44 24.56 -1.87
CA GLU A 34 -13.31 23.28 -2.57
C GLU A 34 -11.97 23.10 -3.28
N VAL A 35 -11.32 21.95 -3.08
CA VAL A 35 -10.14 21.51 -3.82
C VAL A 35 -10.46 21.55 -5.33
N THR A 36 -10.13 22.65 -5.99
CA THR A 36 -10.58 23.00 -7.35
C THR A 36 -9.45 23.02 -8.38
N ARG A 37 -8.33 22.33 -8.15
CA ARG A 37 -7.40 21.96 -9.24
C ARG A 37 -6.40 20.85 -8.87
N TYR A 38 -6.78 19.65 -9.34
CA TYR A 38 -6.02 18.57 -9.96
C TYR A 38 -4.70 18.15 -9.33
N TRP A 39 -4.79 17.09 -8.53
CA TRP A 39 -3.73 16.09 -8.40
C TRP A 39 -3.35 15.66 -9.83
N LEU A 40 -2.17 16.04 -10.33
CA LEU A 40 -1.65 15.56 -11.61
C LEU A 40 -1.18 14.11 -11.39
N PRO A 41 -1.89 13.08 -11.89
CA PRO A 41 -1.51 11.69 -11.65
C PRO A 41 -0.11 11.38 -12.19
N GLU A 42 0.32 12.10 -13.22
CA GLU A 42 1.63 12.00 -13.86
C GLU A 42 2.79 12.49 -12.97
N ALA A 43 2.49 13.27 -11.93
CA ALA A 43 3.50 13.74 -10.97
C ALA A 43 3.90 12.67 -9.94
N PHE A 44 3.24 11.51 -9.95
CA PHE A 44 3.50 10.41 -9.03
C PHE A 44 4.16 9.25 -9.78
N GLU A 45 5.22 8.70 -9.19
CA GLU A 45 5.70 7.36 -9.55
C GLU A 45 4.78 6.32 -8.91
N TRP A 46 3.96 5.68 -9.73
CA TRP A 46 3.05 4.64 -9.27
C TRP A 46 3.82 3.34 -9.06
N PHE A 47 3.93 2.91 -7.81
CA PHE A 47 4.43 1.57 -7.51
C PHE A 47 3.36 0.54 -7.93
N LYS A 48 3.54 -0.11 -9.08
CA LYS A 48 2.72 -1.25 -9.46
C LYS A 48 3.20 -2.47 -8.67
N ASP A 49 2.47 -2.83 -7.62
CA ASP A 49 2.71 -4.09 -6.94
C ASP A 49 2.29 -5.24 -7.87
N THR A 50 3.26 -5.87 -8.52
CA THR A 50 3.04 -6.96 -9.49
C THR A 50 2.84 -8.31 -8.81
N ARG A 51 2.68 -8.36 -7.48
CA ARG A 51 2.40 -9.61 -6.80
C ARG A 51 0.99 -10.07 -7.13
N PRO A 52 0.77 -11.38 -7.38
CA PRO A 52 -0.56 -11.92 -7.60
C PRO A 52 -1.40 -11.69 -6.34
N GLN A 53 -2.55 -11.02 -6.49
CA GLN A 53 -3.36 -10.62 -5.35
C GLN A 53 -4.83 -10.93 -5.56
N VAL A 54 -5.53 -11.05 -4.42
CA VAL A 54 -6.98 -11.07 -4.36
C VAL A 54 -7.46 -9.90 -3.50
N PHE A 55 -8.43 -9.17 -4.02
CA PHE A 55 -9.19 -8.18 -3.28
C PHE A 55 -10.59 -8.72 -3.01
N VAL A 56 -11.03 -8.65 -1.76
CA VAL A 56 -12.36 -9.07 -1.35
C VAL A 56 -13.10 -7.90 -0.72
N SER A 57 -14.26 -7.57 -1.29
CA SER A 57 -15.22 -6.65 -0.72
C SER A 57 -16.48 -7.38 -0.27
N LYS A 58 -17.45 -6.65 0.28
CA LYS A 58 -18.76 -7.20 0.67
C LYS A 58 -19.54 -7.77 -0.52
N THR A 59 -19.28 -7.30 -1.73
CA THR A 59 -20.07 -7.64 -2.91
C THR A 59 -19.28 -8.37 -3.98
N LEU A 60 -17.96 -8.17 -4.06
CA LEU A 60 -17.13 -8.66 -5.14
C LEU A 60 -15.85 -9.28 -4.63
N ILE A 61 -15.34 -10.24 -5.39
CA ILE A 61 -13.97 -10.74 -5.28
C ILE A 61 -13.27 -10.43 -6.60
N ARG A 62 -12.07 -9.88 -6.52
CA ARG A 62 -11.26 -9.51 -7.69
C ARG A 62 -9.90 -10.18 -7.58
N LEU A 63 -9.49 -10.86 -8.64
CA LEU A 63 -8.13 -11.38 -8.82
C LEU A 63 -7.39 -10.45 -9.77
N THR A 64 -6.15 -10.08 -9.43
CA THR A 64 -5.29 -9.32 -10.36
C THR A 64 -4.91 -10.18 -11.56
N GLU A 65 -4.48 -9.55 -12.65
CA GLU A 65 -4.01 -10.23 -13.85
C GLU A 65 -2.94 -11.28 -13.52
N GLU A 66 -1.98 -10.94 -12.65
CA GLU A 66 -0.89 -11.83 -12.27
C GLU A 66 -1.40 -13.07 -11.51
N ALA A 67 -2.44 -12.91 -10.68
CA ALA A 67 -3.08 -14.03 -10.00
C ALA A 67 -3.85 -14.95 -10.96
N VAL A 68 -4.52 -14.34 -11.95
CA VAL A 68 -5.25 -15.05 -13.01
C VAL A 68 -4.29 -15.87 -13.87
N VAL A 69 -3.20 -15.26 -14.34
CA VAL A 69 -2.15 -15.93 -15.12
C VAL A 69 -1.50 -17.05 -14.32
N LEU A 70 -1.14 -16.79 -13.05
CA LEU A 70 -0.52 -17.78 -12.18
C LEU A 70 -1.39 -19.03 -11.98
N ALA A 71 -2.70 -18.85 -11.84
CA ALA A 71 -3.65 -19.95 -11.68
C ALA A 71 -4.15 -20.54 -13.02
N GLY A 72 -3.72 -19.96 -14.14
CA GLY A 72 -4.19 -20.28 -15.48
C GLY A 72 -5.69 -20.06 -15.66
N PHE A 73 -6.30 -19.12 -14.93
CA PHE A 73 -7.73 -18.80 -15.04
C PHE A 73 -8.00 -17.93 -16.28
N ASP A 74 -9.23 -17.98 -16.77
CA ASP A 74 -9.72 -17.21 -17.91
C ASP A 74 -11.19 -16.81 -17.67
N THR A 75 -11.79 -16.06 -18.58
CA THR A 75 -13.17 -15.60 -18.47
C THR A 75 -14.22 -16.70 -18.58
N GLU A 76 -13.84 -17.89 -19.07
CA GLU A 76 -14.72 -19.05 -19.20
C GLU A 76 -14.61 -19.99 -17.99
N SER A 77 -13.60 -19.77 -17.13
CA SER A 77 -13.32 -20.60 -15.98
C SER A 77 -14.45 -20.51 -14.94
N ILE A 78 -14.95 -21.68 -14.53
CA ILE A 78 -15.82 -21.84 -13.37
C ILE A 78 -14.92 -22.10 -12.16
N ILE A 79 -15.08 -21.28 -11.12
CA ILE A 79 -14.19 -21.29 -9.96
C ILE A 79 -14.95 -21.64 -8.69
N ASN A 80 -14.42 -22.62 -7.96
CA ASN A 80 -14.83 -22.90 -6.59
C ASN A 80 -13.93 -22.16 -5.60
N ILE A 81 -14.55 -21.60 -4.56
CA ILE A 81 -13.86 -20.83 -3.52
C ILE A 81 -14.00 -21.53 -2.18
N GLY A 82 -12.87 -21.97 -1.63
CA GLY A 82 -12.76 -22.52 -0.29
C GLY A 82 -12.33 -21.45 0.71
N VAL A 83 -12.94 -21.44 1.90
CA VAL A 83 -12.59 -20.48 2.97
C VAL A 83 -12.45 -21.20 4.29
N ASN A 84 -11.39 -20.90 5.03
CA ASN A 84 -11.24 -21.26 6.44
C ASN A 84 -10.67 -20.08 7.24
N LYS A 85 -10.40 -20.30 8.54
CA LYS A 85 -9.92 -19.26 9.47
C LYS A 85 -8.59 -18.60 9.09
N GLY A 86 -7.78 -19.22 8.22
CA GLY A 86 -6.45 -18.75 7.87
C GLY A 86 -6.21 -18.53 6.37
N PHE A 87 -7.01 -19.13 5.50
CA PHE A 87 -6.80 -19.10 4.05
C PHE A 87 -8.11 -18.99 3.28
N ILE A 88 -8.02 -18.34 2.12
CA ILE A 88 -8.97 -18.45 1.01
C ILE A 88 -8.27 -19.16 -0.14
N ALA A 89 -8.97 -20.08 -0.81
CA ALA A 89 -8.43 -20.86 -1.92
C ALA A 89 -9.38 -20.82 -3.12
N PHE A 90 -8.81 -20.79 -4.32
CA PHE A 90 -9.50 -20.76 -5.61
C PHE A 90 -9.04 -21.94 -6.45
N ARG A 91 -9.99 -22.69 -7.00
CA ARG A 91 -9.70 -23.84 -7.86
C ARG A 91 -10.63 -23.84 -9.07
N LYS A 92 -10.10 -24.15 -10.25
CA LYS A 92 -10.95 -24.45 -11.41
C LYS A 92 -11.81 -25.67 -11.12
N ASP A 93 -13.07 -25.60 -11.46
CA ASP A 93 -14.01 -26.69 -11.24
C ASP A 93 -15.07 -26.71 -12.35
N THR A 94 -15.97 -27.69 -12.30
CA THR A 94 -17.13 -27.80 -13.21
C THR A 94 -18.36 -27.10 -12.66
N GLN A 95 -18.38 -26.81 -11.35
CA GLN A 95 -19.45 -26.12 -10.64
C GLN A 95 -18.84 -25.01 -9.77
N GLY A 96 -19.47 -23.84 -9.71
CA GLY A 96 -18.93 -22.72 -8.95
C GLY A 96 -19.39 -21.37 -9.48
N LEU A 97 -18.55 -20.36 -9.27
CA LEU A 97 -18.79 -19.00 -9.73
C LEU A 97 -18.16 -18.80 -11.11
N THR A 98 -18.93 -18.23 -12.03
CA THR A 98 -18.41 -17.80 -13.33
C THR A 98 -17.65 -16.49 -13.17
N ALA A 99 -16.43 -16.45 -13.70
CA ALA A 99 -15.63 -15.24 -13.74
C ALA A 99 -16.22 -14.20 -14.71
N LYS A 100 -16.02 -12.92 -14.41
CA LYS A 100 -16.25 -11.83 -15.35
C LYS A 100 -14.95 -11.03 -15.51
N PRO A 101 -14.66 -10.48 -16.69
CA PRO A 101 -13.52 -9.59 -16.85
C PRO A 101 -13.66 -8.37 -15.91
N ASP A 102 -12.58 -8.01 -15.22
CA ASP A 102 -12.51 -6.81 -14.41
C ASP A 102 -11.95 -5.65 -15.25
N SER A 103 -12.81 -4.67 -15.55
CA SER A 103 -12.44 -3.51 -16.36
C SER A 103 -11.44 -2.58 -15.66
N ALA A 104 -11.29 -2.66 -14.34
CA ALA A 104 -10.43 -1.75 -13.58
C ALA A 104 -8.99 -2.25 -13.42
N VAL A 105 -8.76 -3.58 -13.44
CA VAL A 105 -7.48 -4.18 -13.02
C VAL A 105 -6.96 -5.24 -13.99
N GLN A 106 -7.57 -5.36 -15.19
CA GLN A 106 -7.22 -6.38 -16.20
C GLN A 106 -7.21 -7.81 -15.66
N GLY A 107 -8.05 -8.08 -14.65
CA GLY A 107 -8.13 -9.36 -13.96
C GLY A 107 -9.50 -10.02 -14.09
N LEU A 108 -9.85 -10.87 -13.11
CA LEU A 108 -11.16 -11.53 -13.04
C LEU A 108 -11.93 -11.07 -11.80
N CYS A 109 -13.24 -10.92 -11.94
CA CYS A 109 -14.16 -10.49 -10.91
C CYS A 109 -15.31 -11.48 -10.76
N PHE A 110 -15.74 -11.71 -9.51
CA PHE A 110 -16.80 -12.65 -9.14
C PHE A 110 -17.80 -11.97 -8.21
N GLN A 111 -19.07 -12.39 -8.26
CA GLN A 111 -20.00 -12.02 -7.19
C GLN A 111 -19.59 -12.70 -5.88
N GLY A 112 -19.27 -11.87 -4.88
CA GLY A 112 -18.62 -12.29 -3.65
C GLY A 112 -19.55 -12.36 -2.44
N GLN A 113 -20.82 -11.93 -2.50
CA GLN A 113 -21.67 -11.74 -1.31
C GLN A 113 -21.73 -12.96 -0.36
N LYS A 114 -21.92 -14.17 -0.91
CA LYS A 114 -21.95 -15.41 -0.11
C LYS A 114 -20.59 -15.74 0.50
N VAL A 115 -19.51 -15.48 -0.26
CA VAL A 115 -18.15 -15.71 0.20
C VAL A 115 -17.73 -14.68 1.24
N ALA A 116 -18.14 -13.42 1.09
CA ALA A 116 -17.91 -12.34 2.03
C ALA A 116 -18.52 -12.67 3.40
N ALA A 117 -19.78 -13.12 3.43
CA ALA A 117 -20.42 -13.57 4.67
C ALA A 117 -19.67 -14.75 5.33
N LEU A 118 -19.16 -15.69 4.52
CA LEU A 118 -18.36 -16.81 5.02
C LEU A 118 -17.00 -16.36 5.57
N LEU A 119 -16.36 -15.38 4.94
CA LEU A 119 -15.10 -14.78 5.39
C LEU A 119 -15.29 -14.01 6.70
N GLU A 120 -16.34 -13.19 6.82
CA GLU A 120 -16.68 -12.49 8.07
C GLU A 120 -16.91 -13.50 9.21
N LYS A 121 -17.62 -14.61 8.95
CA LYS A 121 -17.80 -15.71 9.91
C LYS A 121 -16.47 -16.37 10.33
N ASN A 122 -15.47 -16.38 9.44
CA ASN A 122 -14.11 -16.85 9.73
C ASN A 122 -13.18 -15.74 10.26
N GLY A 123 -13.75 -14.58 10.60
CA GLY A 123 -13.09 -13.46 11.26
C GLY A 123 -12.19 -12.62 10.34
N TYR A 124 -12.43 -12.62 9.03
CA TYR A 124 -11.76 -11.69 8.11
C TYR A 124 -12.37 -10.30 8.27
N SER A 125 -11.53 -9.27 8.25
CA SER A 125 -11.97 -7.89 8.15
C SER A 125 -12.16 -7.53 6.67
N LEU A 126 -13.35 -7.09 6.27
CA LEU A 126 -13.64 -6.69 4.89
C LEU A 126 -13.82 -5.16 4.80
N PRO A 127 -13.40 -4.50 3.69
CA PRO A 127 -12.66 -5.09 2.58
C PRO A 127 -11.22 -5.47 2.97
N CYS A 128 -10.66 -6.44 2.29
CA CYS A 128 -9.25 -6.80 2.45
C CYS A 128 -8.59 -7.18 1.14
N GLN A 129 -7.26 -7.14 1.15
CA GLN A 129 -6.39 -7.54 0.07
C GLN A 129 -5.39 -8.55 0.61
N MET A 130 -5.13 -9.60 -0.17
CA MET A 130 -4.24 -10.69 0.22
C MET A 130 -3.35 -11.04 -0.97
N VAL A 131 -2.07 -11.31 -0.69
CA VAL A 131 -1.16 -11.86 -1.68
C VAL A 131 -1.46 -13.36 -1.85
N CYS A 132 -1.57 -13.78 -3.09
CA CYS A 132 -1.84 -15.15 -3.48
C CYS A 132 -0.53 -15.92 -3.74
N GLN A 133 -0.59 -17.23 -3.59
CA GLN A 133 0.45 -18.16 -3.96
C GLN A 133 -0.19 -19.37 -4.65
N TRP A 134 0.55 -19.99 -5.57
CA TRP A 134 0.10 -21.22 -6.22
C TRP A 134 0.50 -22.43 -5.38
N ASP A 135 -0.50 -23.21 -4.96
CA ASP A 135 -0.30 -24.54 -4.41
C ASP A 135 -0.30 -25.55 -5.56
N ALA A 136 0.90 -25.95 -5.98
CA ALA A 136 1.09 -26.91 -7.06
C ALA A 136 0.58 -28.32 -6.72
N MET A 137 0.60 -28.71 -5.44
CA MET A 137 0.19 -30.04 -5.01
C MET A 137 -1.32 -30.20 -5.13
N ASN A 138 -2.07 -29.20 -4.68
CA ASN A 138 -3.53 -29.22 -4.69
C ASN A 138 -4.15 -28.50 -5.89
N LYS A 139 -3.32 -27.94 -6.78
CA LYS A 139 -3.71 -27.19 -7.99
C LYS A 139 -4.70 -26.06 -7.70
N MET A 140 -4.36 -25.24 -6.70
CA MET A 140 -5.21 -24.13 -6.25
C MET A 140 -4.39 -22.88 -6.00
N LEU A 141 -5.02 -21.73 -6.25
CA LEU A 141 -4.49 -20.44 -5.86
C LEU A 141 -4.93 -20.17 -4.42
N VAL A 142 -4.00 -19.89 -3.51
CA VAL A 142 -4.28 -19.73 -2.08
C VAL A 142 -3.81 -18.35 -1.63
N ALA A 143 -4.63 -17.64 -0.86
CA ALA A 143 -4.24 -16.41 -0.20
C ALA A 143 -4.39 -16.55 1.30
N GLN A 144 -3.37 -16.13 2.04
CA GLN A 144 -3.39 -16.16 3.50
C GLN A 144 -4.19 -14.96 4.01
N LYS A 145 -5.00 -15.20 5.04
CA LYS A 145 -5.69 -14.16 5.79
C LYS A 145 -4.71 -13.07 6.23
N PRO A 146 -5.01 -11.78 6.02
CA PRO A 146 -4.14 -10.70 6.46
C PRO A 146 -3.99 -10.78 7.98
N SER A 147 -2.76 -10.76 8.48
CA SER A 147 -2.58 -10.67 9.92
C SER A 147 -2.97 -9.26 10.36
N THR A 148 -3.53 -9.10 11.56
CA THR A 148 -3.83 -7.78 12.13
C THR A 148 -2.58 -6.91 12.31
N LYS A 149 -1.38 -7.48 12.18
CA LYS A 149 -0.11 -6.75 12.19
C LYS A 149 0.23 -6.13 10.83
N ASP A 150 -0.30 -6.65 9.73
CA ASP A 150 0.00 -6.16 8.38
C ASP A 150 -0.70 -4.82 8.07
N VAL A 151 -1.88 -4.58 8.67
CA VAL A 151 -2.58 -3.28 8.59
C VAL A 151 -1.84 -2.17 9.36
N ALA A 152 -1.03 -2.54 10.35
CA ALA A 152 -0.24 -1.60 11.14
C ALA A 152 1.07 -1.21 10.44
N HIS A 153 1.58 -2.02 9.50
CA HIS A 153 2.83 -1.73 8.81
C HIS A 153 2.74 -0.63 7.75
N GLU A 154 1.53 -0.33 7.26
CA GLU A 154 1.30 0.79 6.35
C GLU A 154 1.16 2.14 7.10
N LYS A 155 0.86 2.11 8.40
CA LYS A 155 0.85 3.31 9.27
C LYS A 155 2.17 3.61 9.97
N SER A 156 3.13 2.66 9.98
CA SER A 156 4.37 2.78 10.76
C SER A 156 5.63 3.06 9.93
N ARG A 157 5.53 3.14 8.60
CA ARG A 157 6.64 3.61 7.74
C ARG A 157 6.83 5.14 7.72
N GLY A 158 6.10 5.88 8.56
CA GLY A 158 6.20 7.34 8.67
C GLY A 158 6.95 7.87 9.91
N LYS A 159 7.53 7.02 10.77
CA LYS A 159 8.33 7.48 11.93
C LYS A 159 9.39 6.45 12.32
N ASP A 160 10.57 6.55 11.70
CA ASP A 160 11.81 6.14 12.34
C ASP A 160 12.98 6.86 11.64
N HIS A 161 13.07 8.18 11.82
CA HIS A 161 14.35 8.88 11.67
C HIS A 161 15.17 8.57 12.92
N ARG A 162 15.99 7.51 12.85
CA ARG A 162 17.13 7.36 13.74
C ARG A 162 18.36 7.98 13.06
N ASP A 163 18.94 8.94 13.76
CA ASP A 163 20.21 9.59 13.45
C ASP A 163 21.31 8.59 13.05
N PRO A 164 21.98 8.76 11.89
CA PRO A 164 23.08 7.92 11.47
C PRO A 164 24.45 8.45 11.96
N GLU A 165 24.57 8.92 13.20
CA GLU A 165 25.84 9.54 13.67
C GLU A 165 26.37 9.04 15.04
N GLN A 166 26.09 7.80 15.45
CA GLN A 166 26.72 7.21 16.65
C GLN A 166 27.16 5.74 16.54
N VAL A 167 27.71 5.31 15.40
CA VAL A 167 28.45 4.03 15.34
C VAL A 167 29.78 4.19 14.57
N GLN A 168 30.60 5.14 14.99
CA GLN A 168 32.03 5.06 14.77
C GLN A 168 32.74 5.40 16.08
N ARG A 169 33.78 4.62 16.39
CA ARG A 169 34.63 4.66 17.60
C ARG A 169 34.10 3.82 18.77
N LYS A 170 34.38 2.53 18.70
CA LYS A 170 35.06 1.76 19.77
C LYS A 170 35.17 0.30 19.34
N ARG A 171 36.24 -0.04 18.60
CA ARG A 171 36.86 -1.38 18.55
C ARG A 171 38.12 -1.33 17.69
N SER A 172 39.08 -0.53 18.13
CA SER A 172 40.47 -0.60 17.67
C SER A 172 41.36 -0.25 18.86
N SER A 173 41.53 -1.22 19.76
CA SER A 173 42.71 -1.29 20.62
C SER A 173 42.74 -2.61 21.37
N LYS A 174 43.95 -3.17 21.46
CA LYS A 174 44.42 -4.28 22.30
C LYS A 174 44.10 -5.70 21.83
N SER A 175 45.00 -6.21 20.98
CA SER A 175 45.68 -7.47 21.29
C SER A 175 47.20 -7.26 21.16
N ARG A 176 47.86 -7.08 22.31
CA ARG A 176 49.30 -7.32 22.50
C ARG A 176 49.38 -8.40 23.57
N ASN A 177 49.84 -9.60 23.17
CA ASN A 177 50.76 -10.54 23.83
C ASN A 177 50.52 -10.95 25.31
N PRO A 178 51.29 -11.91 25.85
CA PRO A 178 51.74 -13.21 25.33
C PRO A 178 51.52 -14.35 26.37
N GLU A 179 51.66 -15.61 25.95
CA GLU A 179 52.44 -16.68 26.62
C GLU A 179 52.46 -17.93 25.74
#